data_AF-A0A0G1ALR3-F1
#
_entry.id   AF-A0A0G1ALR3-F1
#
_cell.length_a   1.000
_cell.length_b   1.000
_cell.length_c   1.000
_cell.angle_alpha   90.00
_cell.angle_beta   90.00
_cell.angle_gamma   90.00
#
_symmetry.space_group_name_H-M   'P 1'
#
loop_
_entity.id
_entity.type
_entity.pdbx_description
1 polymer ?
#
loop_
_entity_poly.entity_id
_entity_poly.type
_entity_poly.pdbx_seq_one_letter_code
_entity_poly.pdbx_strand_id
1 'polypeptide(L)'
;MRNTPLSNLVYFKISQENPEPSLDGFYIFEKRNPDIKKYIDNTKQIKNYLITIRMLLDKKEKKDVVDKYFRLLANSLNEFSNCSEFSCFINACDNVLGFVKNDLSLLKEIAKRYFKNRIFNEGVPEEWIQAILDSNSARKKGTCGENKLLYFLERAGFKRINTWNDFNKCEKCVVRFSEIFNLDAARKNLDINIKTHKQNKRLDLIIKDKEKIYLLEAKHLNTSGGGQDKQISELIELLSLSEKNKNVSYISFLDGNYSNVLLGEGRVMGKLKTQRRDINKFLKKKPNNYWVNTAGFKKLLENLKTVF
;
A
#
# COMPACT_ATOMS: atom_id res chain seq x y z
N MET A 1 23.83 -21.53 26.50
CA MET A 1 24.04 -22.15 25.17
C MET A 1 23.92 -21.05 24.13
N ARG A 2 24.91 -20.86 23.24
CA ARG A 2 24.82 -19.87 22.16
C ARG A 2 23.75 -20.33 21.17
N ASN A 3 22.66 -19.58 21.03
CA ASN A 3 21.64 -19.87 20.02
C ASN A 3 22.25 -19.66 18.63
N THR A 4 22.58 -20.74 17.94
CA THR A 4 22.98 -20.71 16.53
C THR A 4 21.80 -20.14 15.72
N PRO A 5 22.02 -19.18 14.80
CA PRO A 5 20.94 -18.63 13.99
C PRO A 5 20.23 -19.75 13.21
N LEU A 6 18.90 -19.83 13.31
CA LEU A 6 18.11 -20.75 12.50
C LEU A 6 18.30 -20.43 11.01
N SER A 7 18.32 -21.46 10.18
CA SER A 7 18.39 -21.35 8.72
C SER A 7 17.17 -20.60 8.15
N ASN A 8 17.33 -19.89 7.02
CA ASN A 8 16.22 -19.25 6.31
C ASN A 8 15.07 -20.22 5.98
N LEU A 9 15.41 -21.49 5.70
CA LEU A 9 14.44 -22.56 5.44
C LEU A 9 13.56 -22.86 6.65
N VAL A 10 14.05 -22.64 7.87
CA VAL A 10 13.24 -22.83 9.09
C VAL A 10 12.18 -21.75 9.20
N TYR A 11 12.53 -20.48 9.00
CA TYR A 11 11.55 -19.39 9.01
C TYR A 11 10.55 -19.50 7.85
N PHE A 12 11.00 -19.99 6.69
CA PHE A 12 10.13 -20.31 5.57
C PHE A 12 9.12 -21.40 5.95
N LYS A 13 9.58 -22.51 6.54
CA LYS A 13 8.71 -23.60 7.01
C LYS A 13 7.69 -23.12 8.05
N ILE A 14 8.12 -22.29 9.02
CA ILE A 14 7.21 -21.66 9.99
C ILE A 14 6.13 -20.84 9.27
N SER A 15 6.50 -20.12 8.21
CA SER A 15 5.53 -19.37 7.40
C SER A 15 4.53 -20.27 6.68
N GLN A 16 4.94 -21.48 6.26
CA GLN A 16 4.03 -22.46 5.64
C GLN A 16 3.07 -23.07 6.67
N GLU A 17 3.57 -23.39 7.87
CA GLU A 17 2.81 -24.04 8.94
C GLU A 17 1.87 -23.09 9.69
N ASN A 18 2.09 -21.77 9.57
CA ASN A 18 1.31 -20.74 10.25
C ASN A 18 0.73 -19.76 9.22
N PRO A 19 -0.40 -20.12 8.58
CA PRO A 19 -1.02 -19.26 7.56
C PRO A 19 -1.47 -17.92 8.14
N GLU A 20 -1.49 -16.89 7.28
CA GLU A 20 -2.07 -15.59 7.61
C GLU A 20 -3.57 -15.74 7.95
N PRO A 21 -4.07 -15.01 8.95
CA PRO A 21 -5.49 -15.04 9.29
C PRO A 21 -6.30 -14.37 8.17
N SER A 22 -7.54 -14.82 7.99
CA SER A 22 -8.45 -14.23 7.01
C SER A 22 -8.82 -12.78 7.33
N LEU A 23 -8.76 -12.41 8.61
CA LEU A 23 -9.00 -11.08 9.12
C LEU A 23 -7.81 -10.67 9.99
N ASP A 24 -7.04 -9.69 9.53
CA ASP A 24 -5.93 -9.11 10.26
C ASP A 24 -6.27 -7.67 10.65
N GLY A 25 -6.22 -7.40 11.96
CA GLY A 25 -6.52 -6.10 12.55
C GLY A 25 -5.70 -4.94 11.99
N PHE A 26 -4.50 -5.17 11.42
CA PHE A 26 -3.74 -4.11 10.75
C PHE A 26 -4.38 -3.62 9.44
N TYR A 27 -5.31 -4.39 8.88
CA TYR A 27 -5.96 -4.09 7.60
C TYR A 27 -7.49 -3.98 7.70
N ILE A 28 -8.03 -3.92 8.91
CA ILE A 28 -9.46 -3.74 9.19
C ILE A 28 -9.73 -2.28 9.50
N PHE A 29 -10.68 -1.69 8.77
CA PHE A 29 -11.11 -0.30 8.92
C PHE A 29 -12.61 -0.25 9.23
N GLU A 30 -13.03 -0.94 10.29
CA GLU A 30 -14.44 -1.09 10.67
C GLU A 30 -15.05 0.13 11.36
N LYS A 31 -14.19 1.06 11.80
CA LYS A 31 -14.65 2.25 12.49
C LYS A 31 -15.22 3.25 11.50
N ARG A 32 -16.37 3.82 11.87
CA ARG A 32 -16.98 4.98 11.21
C ARG A 32 -15.94 6.07 11.00
N ASN A 33 -15.95 6.69 9.81
CA ASN A 33 -15.01 7.76 9.52
C ASN A 33 -15.31 8.97 10.45
N PRO A 34 -14.31 9.48 11.21
CA PRO A 34 -14.52 10.60 12.13
C PRO A 34 -14.97 11.88 11.41
N ASP A 35 -14.63 12.04 10.13
CA ASP A 35 -14.97 13.21 9.31
C ASP A 35 -16.23 13.01 8.46
N ILE A 36 -17.03 11.97 8.68
CA ILE A 36 -18.18 11.62 7.82
C ILE A 36 -19.15 12.79 7.61
N LYS A 37 -19.35 13.63 8.63
CA LYS A 37 -20.21 14.82 8.52
C LYS A 37 -19.71 15.81 7.47
N LYS A 38 -18.39 16.01 7.36
CA LYS A 38 -17.78 16.90 6.35
C LYS A 38 -18.04 16.37 4.94
N TYR A 39 -17.94 15.05 4.75
CA TYR A 39 -18.26 14.39 3.47
C TYR A 39 -19.73 14.56 3.09
N ILE A 40 -20.64 14.39 4.06
CA ILE A 40 -22.08 14.57 3.84
C ILE A 40 -22.38 16.03 3.45
N ASP A 41 -21.89 16.99 4.24
CA ASP A 41 -22.16 18.41 4.01
C ASP A 41 -21.59 18.88 2.66
N ASN A 42 -20.38 18.44 2.30
CA ASN A 42 -19.80 18.74 0.98
C ASN A 42 -20.59 18.08 -0.16
N THR A 43 -21.03 16.83 -0.01
CA THR A 43 -21.83 16.13 -1.02
C THR A 43 -23.18 16.80 -1.23
N LYS A 44 -23.85 17.25 -0.14
CA LYS A 44 -25.08 18.05 -0.22
C LYS A 44 -24.85 19.33 -1.01
N GLN A 45 -23.76 20.05 -0.74
CA GLN A 45 -23.43 21.27 -1.46
C GLN A 45 -23.21 21.02 -2.97
N ILE A 46 -22.46 19.99 -3.33
CA ILE A 46 -22.22 19.58 -4.72
C ILE A 46 -23.55 19.28 -5.42
N LYS A 47 -24.43 18.49 -4.78
CA LYS A 47 -25.75 18.16 -5.32
C LYS A 47 -26.60 19.41 -5.53
N ASN A 48 -26.65 20.31 -4.55
CA ASN A 48 -27.40 21.56 -4.67
C ASN A 48 -26.95 22.39 -5.87
N TYR A 49 -25.64 22.52 -6.10
CA TYR A 49 -25.15 23.22 -7.28
C TYR A 49 -25.48 22.48 -8.59
N LEU A 50 -25.33 21.17 -8.65
CA LEU A 50 -25.68 20.40 -9.85
C LEU A 50 -27.18 20.48 -10.18
N ILE A 51 -28.06 20.37 -9.19
CA ILE A 51 -29.52 20.55 -9.33
C ILE A 51 -29.81 21.96 -9.85
N THR A 52 -29.22 22.98 -9.23
CA THR A 52 -29.41 24.37 -9.62
C THR A 52 -28.96 24.59 -11.07
N ILE A 53 -27.76 24.12 -11.45
CA ILE A 53 -27.25 24.23 -12.81
C ILE A 53 -28.20 23.57 -13.80
N ARG A 54 -28.68 22.35 -13.51
CA ARG A 54 -29.65 21.66 -14.37
C ARG A 54 -30.93 22.46 -14.55
N MET A 55 -31.51 22.96 -13.46
CA MET A 55 -32.72 23.78 -13.51
C MET A 55 -32.54 25.06 -14.33
N LEU A 56 -31.40 25.74 -14.19
CA LEU A 56 -31.09 26.95 -14.95
C LEU A 56 -30.91 26.65 -16.45
N LEU A 57 -30.28 25.52 -16.79
CA LEU A 57 -30.15 25.05 -18.17
C LEU A 57 -31.51 24.71 -18.78
N ASP A 58 -32.36 23.99 -18.05
CA ASP A 58 -33.71 23.61 -18.49
C ASP A 58 -34.60 24.84 -18.73
N LYS A 59 -34.44 25.88 -17.90
CA LYS A 59 -35.11 27.18 -18.04
C LYS A 59 -34.50 28.11 -19.08
N LYS A 60 -33.42 27.69 -19.77
CA LYS A 60 -32.69 28.49 -20.77
C LYS A 60 -32.21 29.84 -20.20
N GLU A 61 -31.74 29.84 -18.96
CA GLU A 61 -31.24 31.04 -18.29
C GLU A 61 -29.98 31.61 -18.95
N LYS A 62 -29.67 32.87 -18.64
CA LYS A 62 -28.49 33.56 -19.18
C LYS A 62 -27.20 32.79 -18.87
N LYS A 63 -26.35 32.64 -19.89
CA LYS A 63 -25.08 31.90 -19.79
C LYS A 63 -24.21 32.34 -18.61
N ASP A 64 -24.12 33.64 -18.33
CA ASP A 64 -23.32 34.17 -17.23
C ASP A 64 -23.83 33.74 -15.85
N VAL A 65 -25.16 33.59 -15.71
CA VAL A 65 -25.78 33.08 -14.49
C VAL A 65 -25.44 31.59 -14.31
N VAL A 66 -25.58 30.79 -15.37
CA VAL A 66 -25.22 29.36 -15.33
C VAL A 66 -23.73 29.18 -15.04
N ASP A 67 -22.87 29.98 -15.66
CA ASP A 67 -21.42 29.95 -15.49
C ASP A 67 -20.99 30.31 -14.06
N LYS A 68 -21.70 31.23 -13.40
CA LYS A 68 -21.50 31.52 -11.98
C LYS A 68 -21.68 30.25 -11.13
N TYR A 69 -22.73 29.47 -11.37
CA TYR A 69 -22.96 28.24 -10.61
C TYR A 69 -21.97 27.13 -10.96
N PHE A 70 -21.48 27.05 -12.19
CA PHE A 70 -20.37 26.14 -12.52
C PHE A 70 -19.09 26.49 -11.75
N ARG A 71 -18.78 27.78 -11.55
CA ARG A 71 -17.64 28.21 -10.72
C ARG A 71 -17.86 27.86 -9.24
N LEU A 72 -19.08 28.03 -8.73
CA LEU A 72 -19.43 27.61 -7.36
C LEU A 72 -19.28 26.10 -7.17
N LEU A 73 -19.76 25.31 -8.15
CA LEU A 73 -19.54 23.87 -8.18
C LEU A 73 -18.05 23.56 -8.13
N ALA A 74 -17.24 24.13 -9.04
CA ALA A 74 -15.79 23.91 -9.08
C ALA A 74 -15.12 24.20 -7.72
N ASN A 75 -15.48 25.31 -7.07
CA ASN A 75 -14.94 25.70 -5.77
C ASN A 75 -15.38 24.77 -4.63
N SER A 76 -16.54 24.12 -4.76
CA SER A 76 -17.00 23.13 -3.78
C SER A 76 -16.28 21.77 -3.89
N LEU A 77 -15.60 21.50 -5.01
CA LEU A 77 -14.86 20.25 -5.22
C LEU A 77 -13.50 20.27 -4.49
N ASN A 78 -13.42 19.54 -3.39
CA ASN A 78 -12.28 19.48 -2.48
C ASN A 78 -11.99 18.02 -2.03
N GLU A 79 -11.16 17.88 -1.00
CA GLU A 79 -10.76 16.57 -0.43
C GLU A 79 -11.91 15.73 0.13
N PHE A 80 -13.04 16.36 0.49
CA PHE A 80 -14.26 15.70 0.96
C PHE A 80 -15.22 15.32 -0.18
N SER A 81 -14.88 15.61 -1.44
CA SER A 81 -15.78 15.37 -2.58
C SER A 81 -15.67 13.97 -3.15
N ASN A 82 -14.61 13.22 -2.87
CA ASN A 82 -14.35 11.89 -3.45
C ASN A 82 -15.41 10.82 -3.10
N CYS A 83 -16.34 11.12 -2.19
CA CYS A 83 -17.48 10.29 -1.85
C CYS A 83 -18.81 10.75 -2.47
N SER A 84 -18.82 11.86 -3.22
CA SER A 84 -20.00 12.31 -3.95
C SER A 84 -20.22 11.47 -5.21
N GLU A 85 -21.48 11.21 -5.56
CA GLU A 85 -21.82 10.46 -6.77
C GLU A 85 -21.31 11.14 -8.04
N PHE A 86 -21.23 12.48 -8.03
CA PHE A 86 -20.65 13.25 -9.13
C PHE A 86 -19.14 13.03 -9.27
N SER A 87 -18.40 12.97 -8.16
CA SER A 87 -16.96 12.67 -8.21
C SER A 87 -16.69 11.22 -8.63
N CYS A 88 -17.55 10.28 -8.22
CA CYS A 88 -17.52 8.91 -8.76
C CYS A 88 -17.77 8.89 -10.27
N PHE A 89 -18.68 9.73 -10.77
CA PHE A 89 -18.94 9.85 -12.21
C PHE A 89 -17.80 10.50 -12.99
N ILE A 90 -17.10 11.48 -12.41
CA ILE A 90 -15.86 12.04 -12.98
C ILE A 90 -14.86 10.91 -13.25
N ASN A 91 -14.66 10.02 -12.27
CA ASN A 91 -13.77 8.86 -12.44
C ASN A 91 -14.27 7.91 -13.54
N ALA A 92 -15.60 7.72 -13.66
CA ALA A 92 -16.19 6.92 -14.72
C ALA A 92 -16.06 7.55 -16.13
N CYS A 93 -15.74 8.84 -16.20
CA CYS A 93 -15.40 9.57 -17.41
C CYS A 93 -13.89 9.60 -17.69
N ASP A 94 -13.13 8.66 -17.11
CA ASP A 94 -11.67 8.55 -17.23
C ASP A 94 -10.93 9.85 -16.88
N ASN A 95 -11.40 10.52 -15.82
CA ASN A 95 -10.86 11.79 -15.37
C ASN A 95 -10.70 11.80 -13.85
N VAL A 96 -9.91 12.75 -13.36
CA VAL A 96 -9.65 12.92 -11.92
C VAL A 96 -10.14 14.28 -11.43
N LEU A 97 -10.70 14.29 -10.22
CA LEU A 97 -11.31 15.47 -9.60
C LEU A 97 -10.39 16.71 -9.63
N GLY A 98 -9.11 16.52 -9.30
CA GLY A 98 -8.13 17.60 -9.23
C GLY A 98 -7.90 18.31 -10.56
N PHE A 99 -8.03 17.60 -11.68
CA PHE A 99 -7.94 18.19 -13.02
C PHE A 99 -9.25 18.88 -13.40
N VAL A 100 -10.37 18.17 -13.25
CA VAL A 100 -11.70 18.65 -13.65
C VAL A 100 -12.10 19.93 -12.94
N LYS A 101 -11.79 20.09 -11.64
CA LYS A 101 -12.17 21.30 -10.91
C LYS A 101 -11.46 22.57 -11.40
N ASN A 102 -10.29 22.42 -12.04
CA ASN A 102 -9.49 23.54 -12.54
C ASN A 102 -9.80 23.86 -14.01
N ASP A 103 -10.39 22.91 -14.74
CA ASP A 103 -10.87 23.10 -16.12
C ASP A 103 -12.39 23.25 -16.14
N LEU A 104 -12.85 24.50 -16.14
CA LEU A 104 -14.27 24.83 -16.16
C LEU A 104 -14.99 24.32 -17.42
N SER A 105 -14.29 24.22 -18.55
CA SER A 105 -14.86 23.71 -19.80
C SER A 105 -15.15 22.21 -19.68
N LEU A 106 -14.16 21.46 -19.19
CA LEU A 106 -14.29 20.03 -18.93
C LEU A 106 -15.35 19.74 -17.86
N LEU A 107 -15.39 20.52 -16.77
CA LEU A 107 -16.41 20.39 -15.73
C LEU A 107 -17.82 20.53 -16.31
N LYS A 108 -18.04 21.53 -17.20
CA LYS A 108 -19.31 21.73 -17.88
C LYS A 108 -19.68 20.52 -18.76
N GLU A 109 -18.71 19.98 -19.49
CA GLU A 109 -18.95 18.82 -20.34
C GLU A 109 -19.34 17.58 -19.52
N ILE A 110 -18.58 17.27 -18.47
CA ILE A 110 -18.86 16.13 -17.59
C ILE A 110 -20.21 16.32 -16.88
N ALA A 111 -20.53 17.52 -16.40
CA ALA A 111 -21.81 17.81 -15.78
C ALA A 111 -22.98 17.58 -16.75
N LYS A 112 -22.88 18.02 -18.01
CA LYS A 112 -23.89 17.74 -19.04
C LYS A 112 -24.08 16.23 -19.26
N ARG A 113 -22.99 15.47 -19.30
CA ARG A 113 -23.04 14.00 -19.39
C ARG A 113 -23.69 13.38 -18.15
N TYR A 114 -23.41 13.91 -16.97
CA TYR A 114 -24.05 13.49 -15.72
C TYR A 114 -25.56 13.74 -15.77
N PHE A 115 -25.99 14.94 -16.17
CA PHE A 115 -27.40 15.33 -16.31
C PHE A 115 -28.20 14.42 -17.23
N LYS A 116 -27.58 14.00 -18.34
CA LYS A 116 -28.22 13.10 -19.31
C LYS A 116 -28.42 11.69 -18.78
N ASN A 117 -27.55 11.21 -17.88
CA ASN A 117 -27.44 9.79 -17.55
C ASN A 117 -27.74 9.46 -16.07
N ARG A 118 -28.15 10.44 -15.26
CA ARG A 118 -28.35 10.26 -13.81
C ARG A 118 -29.64 10.90 -13.31
N ILE A 119 -30.24 10.25 -12.33
CA ILE A 119 -31.39 10.76 -11.58
C ILE A 119 -30.88 11.67 -10.48
N PHE A 120 -31.55 12.79 -10.29
CA PHE A 120 -31.24 13.76 -9.24
C PHE A 120 -32.12 13.50 -8.03
N ASN A 121 -31.50 13.48 -6.86
CA ASN A 121 -32.16 13.47 -5.57
C ASN A 121 -31.36 14.35 -4.61
N GLU A 122 -32.02 14.83 -3.55
CA GLU A 122 -31.40 15.64 -2.51
C GLU A 122 -30.83 14.79 -1.36
N GLY A 123 -31.22 13.52 -1.29
CA GLY A 123 -30.80 12.60 -0.24
C GLY A 123 -29.31 12.36 -0.27
N VAL A 124 -28.64 12.53 0.87
CA VAL A 124 -27.25 12.12 1.07
C VAL A 124 -27.23 11.18 2.28
N PRO A 125 -27.65 9.91 2.11
CA PRO A 125 -27.61 8.94 3.20
C PRO A 125 -26.17 8.75 3.65
N GLU A 126 -25.98 8.72 4.96
CA GLU A 126 -24.67 8.57 5.55
C GLU A 126 -24.03 7.23 5.16
N GLU A 127 -24.86 6.18 5.10
CA GLU A 127 -24.47 4.81 4.80
C GLU A 127 -23.86 4.71 3.40
N TRP A 128 -24.33 5.52 2.45
CA TRP A 128 -23.78 5.56 1.09
C TRP A 128 -22.39 6.20 1.08
N ILE A 129 -22.21 7.28 1.84
CA ILE A 129 -20.90 7.93 2.00
C ILE A 129 -19.91 6.98 2.67
N GLN A 130 -20.32 6.31 3.76
CA GLN A 130 -19.49 5.33 4.45
C GLN A 130 -19.14 4.14 3.54
N ALA A 131 -20.09 3.60 2.77
CA ALA A 131 -19.83 2.52 1.82
C ALA A 131 -18.78 2.90 0.77
N ILE A 132 -18.81 4.14 0.26
CA ILE A 132 -17.79 4.63 -0.67
C ILE A 132 -16.43 4.78 0.03
N LEU A 133 -16.40 5.29 1.26
CA LEU A 133 -15.17 5.37 2.06
C LEU A 133 -14.56 3.98 2.30
N ASP A 134 -15.38 2.98 2.61
CA ASP A 134 -14.97 1.60 2.83
C ASP A 134 -14.45 0.96 1.55
N SER A 135 -15.09 1.23 0.41
CA SER A 135 -14.61 0.79 -0.91
C SER A 135 -13.21 1.36 -1.24
N ASN A 136 -12.92 2.57 -0.76
CA ASN A 136 -11.63 3.23 -0.94
C ASN A 136 -10.56 2.75 0.06
N SER A 137 -10.92 1.95 1.07
CA SER A 137 -10.00 1.45 2.10
C SER A 137 -8.83 0.64 1.54
N ALA A 138 -9.00 0.00 0.37
CA ALA A 138 -7.95 -0.75 -0.30
C ALA A 138 -6.69 0.11 -0.55
N ARG A 139 -6.86 1.40 -0.87
CA ARG A 139 -5.74 2.34 -1.09
C ARG A 139 -4.93 2.60 0.18
N LYS A 140 -5.54 2.50 1.36
CA LYS A 140 -4.89 2.69 2.66
C LYS A 140 -4.05 1.47 3.07
N LYS A 141 -4.27 0.30 2.47
CA LYS A 141 -3.62 -0.96 2.88
C LYS A 141 -2.13 -1.01 2.57
N GLY A 142 -1.62 -0.23 1.61
CA GLY A 142 -0.20 -0.20 1.27
C GLY A 142 0.68 0.21 2.45
N THR A 143 0.37 1.33 3.11
CA THR A 143 1.11 1.81 4.28
C THR A 143 0.87 0.97 5.54
N CYS A 144 -0.21 0.19 5.58
CA CYS A 144 -0.53 -0.67 6.72
C CYS A 144 0.47 -1.82 6.89
N GLY A 145 0.96 -2.40 5.79
CA GLY A 145 1.98 -3.46 5.85
C GLY A 145 3.29 -2.97 6.48
N GLU A 146 3.76 -1.78 6.09
CA GLU A 146 4.91 -1.17 6.74
C GLU A 146 4.67 -0.88 8.22
N ASN A 147 3.50 -0.33 8.57
CA ASN A 147 3.14 -0.05 9.96
C ASN A 147 3.11 -1.32 10.81
N LYS A 148 2.60 -2.43 10.27
CA LYS A 148 2.58 -3.75 10.91
C LYS A 148 3.98 -4.26 11.21
N LEU A 149 4.89 -4.16 10.24
CA LEU A 149 6.28 -4.57 10.41
C LEU A 149 7.02 -3.70 11.44
N LEU A 150 6.85 -2.38 11.36
CA LEU A 150 7.42 -1.46 12.33
C LEU A 150 6.93 -1.73 13.75
N TYR A 151 5.63 -2.04 13.92
CA TYR A 151 5.08 -2.42 15.22
C TYR A 151 5.77 -3.66 15.80
N PHE A 152 6.01 -4.70 15.00
CA PHE A 152 6.73 -5.89 15.48
C PHE A 152 8.19 -5.60 15.79
N LEU A 153 8.85 -4.77 15.00
CA LEU A 153 10.24 -4.35 15.22
C LEU A 153 10.40 -3.53 16.50
N GLU A 154 9.50 -2.59 16.78
CA GLU A 154 9.53 -1.80 18.02
C GLU A 154 9.34 -2.68 19.25
N ARG A 155 8.37 -3.61 19.20
CA ARG A 155 8.21 -4.64 20.24
C ARG A 155 9.39 -5.61 20.30
N ALA A 156 10.27 -5.57 19.30
CA ALA A 156 11.54 -6.27 19.28
C ALA A 156 12.75 -5.45 19.72
N GLY A 157 12.52 -4.22 20.20
CA GLY A 157 13.57 -3.34 20.73
C GLY A 157 14.31 -2.56 19.65
N PHE A 158 13.85 -2.57 18.40
CA PHE A 158 14.41 -1.74 17.34
C PHE A 158 13.94 -0.30 17.50
N LYS A 159 14.89 0.65 17.51
CA LYS A 159 14.59 2.08 17.56
C LYS A 159 14.32 2.61 16.15
N ARG A 160 13.26 3.41 15.98
CA ARG A 160 13.08 4.19 14.75
C ARG A 160 14.05 5.37 14.74
N ILE A 161 14.65 5.63 13.60
CA ILE A 161 15.59 6.74 13.42
C ILE A 161 15.37 7.41 12.06
N ASN A 162 15.88 8.62 11.89
CA ASN A 162 15.58 9.45 10.72
C ASN A 162 16.82 9.96 9.97
N THR A 163 18.04 9.65 10.45
CA THR A 163 19.29 10.09 9.81
C THR A 163 20.31 8.96 9.68
N TRP A 164 21.17 9.02 8.64
CA TRP A 164 22.27 8.07 8.46
C TRP A 164 23.29 8.10 9.61
N ASN A 165 23.51 9.28 10.22
CA ASN A 165 24.41 9.42 11.36
C ASN A 165 23.91 8.60 12.56
N ASP A 166 22.61 8.69 12.87
CA ASP A 166 21.99 7.90 13.93
C ASP A 166 21.97 6.40 13.57
N PHE A 167 21.78 6.08 12.28
CA PHE A 167 21.79 4.69 11.80
C PHE A 167 23.14 4.03 11.98
N ASN A 168 24.21 4.77 11.73
CA ASN A 168 25.57 4.26 11.90
C ASN A 168 25.90 4.03 13.38
N LYS A 169 25.43 4.91 14.28
CA LYS A 169 25.67 4.84 15.72
C LYS A 169 24.78 3.85 16.47
N CYS A 170 23.57 3.59 15.97
CA CYS A 170 22.63 2.70 16.63
C CYS A 170 22.95 1.24 16.29
N GLU A 171 23.01 0.36 17.30
CA GLU A 171 23.18 -1.07 17.07
C GLU A 171 21.88 -1.72 16.60
N LYS A 172 20.72 -1.27 17.09
CA LYS A 172 19.44 -1.92 16.83
C LYS A 172 18.37 -0.92 16.43
N CYS A 173 18.18 -0.74 15.12
CA CYS A 173 17.30 0.28 14.57
C CYS A 173 16.60 -0.12 13.28
N VAL A 174 15.55 0.62 12.94
CA VAL A 174 14.83 0.49 11.67
C VAL A 174 14.54 1.87 11.07
N VAL A 175 14.60 1.93 9.74
CA VAL A 175 14.20 3.11 8.95
C VAL A 175 13.33 2.70 7.78
N ARG A 176 12.47 3.61 7.34
CA ARG A 176 11.78 3.52 6.06
C ARG A 176 12.65 4.08 4.96
N PHE A 177 12.55 3.50 3.77
CA PHE A 177 13.05 4.18 2.60
C PHE A 177 12.29 5.50 2.39
N SER A 178 13.04 6.55 2.08
CA SER A 178 12.57 7.92 2.01
C SER A 178 13.49 8.74 1.09
N GLU A 179 13.35 10.06 1.07
CA GLU A 179 14.31 10.92 0.36
C GLU A 179 15.71 10.85 0.96
N ILE A 180 15.81 10.72 2.29
CA ILE A 180 17.08 10.59 3.03
C ILE A 180 17.64 9.17 2.89
N PHE A 181 16.80 8.17 3.12
CA PHE A 181 17.13 6.75 2.97
C PHE A 181 16.66 6.26 1.61
N ASN A 182 17.24 6.79 0.53
CA ASN A 182 16.97 6.31 -0.81
C ASN A 182 17.97 5.21 -1.24
N LEU A 183 17.73 4.59 -2.40
CA LEU A 183 18.60 3.51 -2.90
C LEU A 183 20.05 3.95 -3.13
N ASP A 184 20.29 5.16 -3.64
CA ASP A 184 21.65 5.62 -3.94
C ASP A 184 22.43 5.90 -2.65
N ALA A 185 21.76 6.49 -1.66
CA ALA A 185 22.30 6.65 -0.33
C ALA A 185 22.58 5.27 0.32
N ALA A 186 21.67 4.30 0.18
CA ALA A 186 21.87 2.95 0.71
C ALA A 186 23.04 2.23 0.02
N ARG A 187 23.17 2.32 -1.32
CA ARG A 187 24.31 1.78 -2.09
C ARG A 187 25.64 2.29 -1.55
N LYS A 188 25.73 3.60 -1.31
CA LYS A 188 26.95 4.24 -0.80
C LYS A 188 27.23 3.89 0.66
N ASN A 189 26.24 4.02 1.55
CA ASN A 189 26.44 3.87 3.00
C ASN A 189 26.56 2.41 3.44
N LEU A 190 25.96 1.46 2.71
CA LEU A 190 25.92 0.04 3.08
C LEU A 190 26.83 -0.84 2.21
N ASP A 191 27.51 -0.27 1.22
CA ASP A 191 28.30 -0.99 0.21
C ASP A 191 27.50 -2.11 -0.48
N ILE A 192 26.35 -1.74 -1.03
CA ILE A 192 25.42 -2.65 -1.72
C ILE A 192 25.29 -2.26 -3.19
N ASN A 193 25.07 -3.25 -4.03
CA ASN A 193 24.87 -3.14 -5.47
C ASN A 193 23.54 -3.78 -5.86
N ILE A 194 22.44 -3.19 -5.37
CA ILE A 194 21.08 -3.55 -5.78
C ILE A 194 20.95 -3.31 -7.29
N LYS A 195 21.08 -4.38 -8.08
CA LYS A 195 20.84 -4.42 -9.53
C LYS A 195 19.46 -5.00 -9.81
N THR A 196 18.41 -4.25 -9.52
CA THR A 196 17.06 -4.61 -9.98
C THR A 196 16.90 -4.15 -11.43
N HIS A 197 16.25 -4.97 -12.26
CA HIS A 197 16.04 -4.64 -13.69
C HIS A 197 15.18 -3.40 -13.93
N LYS A 198 14.51 -2.87 -12.90
CA LYS A 198 13.69 -1.65 -12.95
C LYS A 198 14.39 -0.52 -12.18
N GLN A 199 14.72 0.57 -12.88
CA GLN A 199 15.16 1.83 -12.26
C GLN A 199 14.08 2.34 -11.29
N ASN A 200 14.51 2.90 -10.15
CA ASN A 200 13.70 3.59 -9.13
C ASN A 200 12.86 2.76 -8.15
N LYS A 201 13.06 1.44 -8.05
CA LYS A 201 12.25 0.62 -7.12
C LYS A 201 12.69 0.82 -5.66
N ARG A 202 11.91 1.58 -4.87
CA ARG A 202 12.14 1.75 -3.42
C ARG A 202 11.74 0.45 -2.71
N LEU A 203 12.65 -0.09 -1.90
CA LEU A 203 12.33 -1.08 -0.88
C LEU A 203 11.53 -0.40 0.24
N ASP A 204 10.96 -1.17 1.17
CA ASP A 204 10.12 -0.59 2.23
C ASP A 204 10.94 -0.21 3.46
N LEU A 205 11.78 -1.12 3.99
CA LEU A 205 12.53 -0.90 5.25
C LEU A 205 14.01 -1.27 5.14
N ILE A 206 14.84 -0.60 5.94
CA ILE A 206 16.20 -1.02 6.31
C ILE A 206 16.21 -1.29 7.81
N ILE A 207 16.59 -2.50 8.20
CA ILE A 207 16.63 -2.96 9.60
C ILE A 207 18.08 -3.28 9.95
N LYS A 208 18.59 -2.78 11.07
CA LYS A 208 19.95 -3.05 11.55
C LYS A 208 19.88 -3.73 12.92
N ASP A 209 20.60 -4.84 13.06
CA ASP A 209 20.83 -5.54 14.33
C ASP A 209 22.32 -5.85 14.45
N LYS A 210 23.01 -5.04 15.25
CA LYS A 210 24.47 -4.96 15.36
C LYS A 210 25.08 -4.66 13.99
N GLU A 211 25.90 -5.57 13.47
CA GLU A 211 26.51 -5.44 12.14
C GLU A 211 25.58 -5.91 11.02
N LYS A 212 24.55 -6.71 11.33
CA LYS A 212 23.65 -7.26 10.32
C LYS A 212 22.65 -6.23 9.86
N ILE A 213 22.45 -6.17 8.56
CA ILE A 213 21.51 -5.26 7.91
C ILE A 213 20.55 -6.08 7.05
N TYR A 214 19.26 -5.82 7.20
CA TYR A 214 18.22 -6.44 6.42
C TYR A 214 17.51 -5.37 5.57
N LEU A 215 17.45 -5.64 4.28
CA LEU A 215 16.72 -4.85 3.30
C LEU A 215 15.41 -5.57 3.00
N LEU A 216 14.29 -4.92 3.34
CA LEU A 216 12.98 -5.57 3.34
C LEU A 216 12.05 -4.94 2.30
N GLU A 217 11.40 -5.80 1.53
CA GLU A 217 10.21 -5.47 0.73
C GLU A 217 9.02 -6.24 1.27
N ALA A 218 7.91 -5.54 1.46
CA ALA A 218 6.63 -6.03 1.92
C ALA A 218 5.59 -5.94 0.81
N LYS A 219 4.76 -6.98 0.70
CA LYS A 219 3.53 -6.96 -0.09
C LYS A 219 2.39 -7.55 0.72
N HIS A 220 1.20 -6.97 0.58
CA HIS A 220 -0.04 -7.50 1.15
C HIS A 220 -1.00 -7.88 0.02
N LEU A 221 -1.32 -9.17 -0.11
CA LEU A 221 -2.11 -9.72 -1.21
C LEU A 221 -3.22 -10.63 -0.69
N ASN A 222 -4.48 -10.32 -1.05
CA ASN A 222 -5.65 -11.10 -0.63
C ASN A 222 -6.28 -11.96 -1.74
N THR A 223 -5.99 -11.67 -3.00
CA THR A 223 -6.54 -12.38 -4.17
C THR A 223 -5.43 -12.74 -5.15
N SER A 224 -5.76 -13.36 -6.29
CA SER A 224 -4.88 -13.61 -7.44
C SER A 224 -5.24 -12.67 -8.63
N GLY A 225 -4.26 -12.36 -9.50
CA GLY A 225 -4.46 -11.47 -10.66
C GLY A 225 -3.16 -10.95 -11.30
N GLY A 226 -3.24 -10.40 -12.51
CA GLY A 226 -2.05 -10.04 -13.32
C GLY A 226 -1.14 -8.96 -12.70
N GLY A 227 -1.70 -7.97 -12.00
CA GLY A 227 -0.92 -6.98 -11.25
C GLY A 227 -0.17 -7.56 -10.04
N GLN A 228 -0.72 -8.61 -9.44
CA GLN A 228 -0.17 -9.26 -8.24
C GLN A 228 0.96 -10.22 -8.59
N ASP A 229 0.86 -10.89 -9.74
CA ASP A 229 1.96 -11.70 -10.27
C ASP A 229 3.26 -10.91 -10.39
N LYS A 230 3.17 -9.65 -10.83
CA LYS A 230 4.31 -8.74 -10.91
C LYS A 230 4.92 -8.49 -9.52
N GLN A 231 4.09 -8.34 -8.49
CA GLN A 231 4.52 -8.13 -7.11
C GLN A 231 5.20 -9.37 -6.52
N ILE A 232 4.71 -10.58 -6.85
CA ILE A 232 5.37 -11.83 -6.44
C ILE A 232 6.71 -12.02 -7.15
N SER A 233 6.76 -11.81 -8.46
CA SER A 233 8.02 -11.87 -9.22
C SER A 233 9.06 -10.90 -8.66
N GLU A 234 8.61 -9.72 -8.22
CA GLU A 234 9.43 -8.72 -7.56
C GLU A 234 10.00 -9.19 -6.21
N LEU A 235 9.21 -9.88 -5.38
CA LEU A 235 9.71 -10.49 -4.13
C LEU A 235 10.69 -11.63 -4.40
N ILE A 236 10.48 -12.41 -5.47
CA ILE A 236 11.39 -13.50 -5.87
C ILE A 236 12.71 -12.94 -6.42
N GLU A 237 12.66 -11.86 -7.21
CA GLU A 237 13.86 -11.14 -7.69
C GLU A 237 14.70 -10.66 -6.51
N LEU A 238 14.07 -10.02 -5.52
CA LEU A 238 14.74 -9.57 -4.29
C LEU A 238 15.43 -10.73 -3.56
N LEU A 239 14.72 -11.86 -3.39
CA LEU A 239 15.25 -13.05 -2.74
C LEU A 239 16.50 -13.60 -3.45
N SER A 240 16.59 -13.40 -4.77
CA SER A 240 17.71 -13.89 -5.59
C SER A 240 18.99 -13.04 -5.49
N LEU A 241 18.90 -11.82 -4.95
CA LEU A 241 20.02 -10.88 -4.90
C LEU A 241 21.15 -11.33 -3.98
N SER A 242 22.33 -10.75 -4.18
CA SER A 242 23.51 -10.99 -3.35
C SER A 242 24.43 -9.79 -3.36
N GLU A 243 24.97 -9.49 -2.20
CA GLU A 243 25.85 -8.36 -2.00
C GLU A 243 27.28 -8.79 -1.71
N LYS A 244 28.22 -7.90 -2.03
CA LYS A 244 29.61 -8.05 -1.58
C LYS A 244 29.69 -7.99 -0.06
N ASN A 245 28.94 -7.06 0.53
CA ASN A 245 28.78 -6.97 1.96
C ASN A 245 27.98 -8.16 2.50
N LYS A 246 28.67 -9.11 3.14
CA LYS A 246 28.09 -10.34 3.70
C LYS A 246 27.14 -10.09 4.88
N ASN A 247 27.18 -8.90 5.47
CA ASN A 247 26.30 -8.50 6.55
C ASN A 247 24.94 -8.00 6.05
N VAL A 248 24.78 -7.82 4.74
CA VAL A 248 23.52 -7.41 4.13
C VAL A 248 22.74 -8.62 3.65
N SER A 249 21.49 -8.68 4.07
CA SER A 249 20.52 -9.72 3.79
C SER A 249 19.24 -9.13 3.23
N TYR A 250 18.50 -9.92 2.46
CA TYR A 250 17.20 -9.51 1.93
C TYR A 250 16.04 -10.22 2.63
N ILE A 251 14.96 -9.50 2.89
CA ILE A 251 13.71 -10.06 3.40
C ILE A 251 12.59 -9.78 2.39
N SER A 252 12.06 -10.84 1.80
CA SER A 252 10.84 -10.83 1.01
C SER A 252 9.67 -11.18 1.93
N PHE A 253 8.88 -10.17 2.31
CA PHE A 253 7.73 -10.31 3.20
C PHE A 253 6.43 -10.36 2.40
N LEU A 254 5.67 -11.44 2.55
CA LEU A 254 4.36 -11.60 1.92
C LEU A 254 3.27 -11.84 2.96
N ASP A 255 2.36 -10.88 3.03
CA ASP A 255 1.20 -10.82 3.90
C ASP A 255 -0.11 -11.08 3.12
N GLY A 256 -1.17 -11.38 3.86
CA GLY A 256 -2.52 -11.62 3.35
C GLY A 256 -2.77 -13.05 2.86
N ASN A 257 -4.04 -13.31 2.53
CA ASN A 257 -4.53 -14.66 2.20
C ASN A 257 -3.80 -15.31 1.01
N TYR A 258 -3.26 -14.52 0.09
CA TYR A 258 -2.50 -15.07 -1.04
C TYR A 258 -1.18 -15.70 -0.60
N SER A 259 -0.60 -15.27 0.54
CA SER A 259 0.55 -15.94 1.14
C SER A 259 0.24 -17.42 1.41
N ASN A 260 -0.95 -17.72 1.92
CA ASN A 260 -1.41 -19.08 2.21
C ASN A 260 -1.54 -19.92 0.92
N VAL A 261 -2.06 -19.31 -0.15
CA VAL A 261 -2.16 -19.95 -1.47
C VAL A 261 -0.76 -20.24 -2.03
N LEU A 262 0.15 -19.27 -1.96
CA LEU A 262 1.50 -19.40 -2.49
C LEU A 262 2.34 -20.40 -1.71
N LEU A 263 2.19 -20.46 -0.38
CA LEU A 263 3.02 -21.27 0.52
C LEU A 263 2.42 -22.63 0.87
N GLY A 264 1.14 -22.88 0.57
CA GLY A 264 0.46 -24.14 0.88
C GLY A 264 1.02 -25.37 0.16
N GLU A 265 0.62 -26.56 0.60
CA GLU A 265 1.19 -27.83 0.13
C GLU A 265 0.44 -28.48 -1.05
N GLY A 266 -0.71 -27.93 -1.44
CA GLY A 266 -1.54 -28.49 -2.52
C GLY A 266 -0.82 -28.53 -3.88
N ARG A 267 -1.21 -29.47 -4.75
CA ARG A 267 -0.72 -29.53 -6.14
C ARG A 267 -1.09 -28.24 -6.87
N VAL A 268 -0.09 -27.59 -7.46
CA VAL A 268 -0.27 -26.36 -8.23
C VAL A 268 0.23 -26.53 -9.65
N MET A 269 -0.44 -25.86 -10.60
CA MET A 269 -0.07 -25.85 -12.00
C MET A 269 0.33 -24.45 -12.47
N GLY A 270 0.93 -24.38 -13.65
CA GLY A 270 1.27 -23.13 -14.32
C GLY A 270 2.22 -22.24 -13.51
N LYS A 271 1.87 -20.96 -13.41
CA LYS A 271 2.72 -19.91 -12.86
C LYS A 271 3.04 -20.08 -11.38
N LEU A 272 2.05 -20.52 -10.59
CA LEU A 272 2.21 -20.75 -9.15
C LEU A 272 3.24 -21.84 -8.85
N LYS A 273 3.27 -22.91 -9.67
CA LYS A 273 4.30 -23.96 -9.61
C LYS A 273 5.70 -23.38 -9.84
N THR A 274 5.82 -22.48 -10.81
CA THR A 274 7.09 -21.81 -11.14
C THR A 274 7.53 -20.90 -10.00
N GLN A 275 6.64 -20.07 -9.45
CA GLN A 275 6.93 -19.21 -8.31
C GLN A 275 7.41 -20.01 -7.09
N ARG A 276 6.70 -21.07 -6.70
CA ARG A 276 7.13 -21.95 -5.59
C ARG A 276 8.49 -22.59 -5.83
N ARG A 277 8.74 -23.05 -7.06
CA ARG A 277 10.04 -23.64 -7.43
C ARG A 277 11.15 -22.61 -7.29
N ASP A 278 10.93 -21.38 -7.76
CA ASP A 278 11.95 -20.33 -7.74
C ASP A 278 12.23 -19.84 -6.32
N ILE A 279 11.19 -19.69 -5.48
CA ILE A 279 11.36 -19.39 -4.04
C ILE A 279 12.24 -20.45 -3.38
N ASN A 280 11.91 -21.73 -3.54
CA ASN A 280 12.69 -22.84 -2.96
C ASN A 280 14.12 -22.88 -3.50
N LYS A 281 14.30 -22.67 -4.81
CA LYS A 281 15.61 -22.60 -5.45
C LYS A 281 16.47 -21.49 -4.85
N PHE A 282 15.92 -20.28 -4.69
CA PHE A 282 16.68 -19.15 -4.18
C PHE A 282 16.92 -19.23 -2.68
N LEU A 283 15.97 -19.69 -1.86
CA LEU A 283 16.22 -19.94 -0.44
C LEU A 283 17.39 -20.90 -0.22
N LYS A 284 17.48 -21.99 -0.99
CA LYS A 284 18.60 -22.94 -0.93
C LYS A 284 19.92 -22.32 -1.39
N LYS A 285 19.90 -21.46 -2.41
CA LYS A 285 21.10 -20.82 -2.96
C LYS A 285 21.57 -19.59 -2.17
N LYS A 286 20.67 -18.95 -1.41
CA LYS A 286 20.87 -17.68 -0.71
C LYS A 286 20.48 -17.86 0.77
N PRO A 287 21.30 -18.54 1.58
CA PRO A 287 20.95 -18.91 2.97
C PRO A 287 20.72 -17.71 3.90
N ASN A 288 21.24 -16.53 3.52
CA ASN A 288 21.10 -15.29 4.26
C ASN A 288 19.92 -14.42 3.79
N ASN A 289 19.16 -14.85 2.78
CA ASN A 289 17.95 -14.15 2.35
C ASN A 289 16.72 -14.92 2.82
N TYR A 290 15.64 -14.20 3.11
CA TYR A 290 14.47 -14.74 3.80
C TYR A 290 13.22 -14.51 2.96
N TRP A 291 12.37 -15.54 2.91
CA TRP A 291 10.99 -15.41 2.49
C TRP A 291 10.12 -15.72 3.70
N VAL A 292 9.32 -14.76 4.15
CA VAL A 292 8.53 -14.91 5.38
C VAL A 292 7.14 -14.28 5.24
N ASN A 293 6.19 -14.86 5.95
CA ASN A 293 4.93 -14.19 6.31
C ASN A 293 5.05 -13.60 7.73
N THR A 294 3.94 -13.19 8.34
CA THR A 294 3.88 -12.63 9.70
C THR A 294 4.49 -13.55 10.75
N ALA A 295 4.17 -14.84 10.72
CA ALA A 295 4.67 -15.81 11.70
C ALA A 295 6.18 -16.03 11.54
N GLY A 296 6.65 -16.24 10.31
CA GLY A 296 8.07 -16.37 10.02
C GLY A 296 8.87 -15.12 10.41
N PHE A 297 8.32 -13.93 10.13
CA PHE A 297 8.95 -12.66 10.49
C PHE A 297 9.03 -12.46 12.00
N LYS A 298 7.95 -12.73 12.75
CA LYS A 298 7.97 -12.69 14.22
C LYS A 298 9.01 -13.63 14.80
N LYS A 299 9.11 -14.86 14.30
CA LYS A 299 10.13 -15.82 14.73
C LYS A 299 11.55 -15.33 14.43
N LEU A 300 11.76 -14.74 13.25
CA LEU A 300 13.04 -14.12 12.91
C LEU A 300 13.42 -13.05 13.94
N LEU A 301 12.49 -12.16 14.30
CA LEU A 301 12.74 -11.11 15.29
C LEU A 301 12.99 -11.66 16.70
N GLU A 302 12.29 -12.71 17.13
CA GLU A 302 12.54 -13.38 18.42
C GLU A 302 13.97 -13.89 18.54
N ASN A 303 14.51 -14.47 17.47
CA ASN A 303 15.88 -14.96 17.46
C ASN A 303 16.90 -13.81 17.45
N LEU A 304 16.55 -12.66 16.87
CA LEU A 304 17.34 -11.42 16.98
C LEU A 304 17.24 -10.78 18.38
N LYS A 305 16.22 -11.11 19.19
CA LYS A 305 16.14 -10.65 20.59
C LYS A 305 17.10 -11.40 21.52
N THR A 306 17.37 -12.68 21.24
CA THR A 306 17.98 -13.62 22.19
C THR A 306 19.51 -13.64 22.17
N VAL A 307 20.14 -12.50 21.89
CA VAL A 307 21.61 -12.34 22.00
C VAL A 307 21.94 -11.32 23.10
N PHE A 308 21.66 -11.73 24.34
CA PHE A 308 22.25 -11.17 25.54
C PHE A 308 22.90 -12.32 26.33
#